data_AF-A0A818U3F2-F1
#
_entry.id   AF-A0A818U3F2-F1
#
_cell.length_a   1.000
_cell.length_b   1.000
_cell.length_c   1.000
_cell.angle_alpha   90.00
_cell.angle_beta   90.00
_cell.angle_gamma   90.00
#
_symmetry.space_group_name_H-M   'P 1'
#
loop_
_entity.id
_entity.type
_entity.pdbx_description
1 polymer ?
#
loop_
_entity_poly.entity_id
_entity_poly.type
_entity_poly.pdbx_seq_one_letter_code
_entity_poly.pdbx_strand_id
1 'polypeptide(L)'
;MLRRTLQLGISLLHGGNREVQKLLDLNTFERCIKAEVLGVGSEGIAGENNLHDADFIISLFRFCQLLCEGHNLEFQNYLRLRARSSTNVNIIICTVDYLLSLQELLMDFYWHYSDKETVDAHGKENLCRAINVAKQVFNTLTEYIQGPCPQDQLALANSRLWDAIAGFLYIFVCMQRKLFQDPTQIELLREFMKLQKV
;
A
#
# COMPACT_ATOMS: atom_id res chain seq x y z
N MET A 1 -10.97 -17.37 -3.81
CA MET A 1 -9.74 -18.08 -4.20
C MET A 1 -8.50 -17.24 -3.93
N LEU A 2 -8.37 -16.06 -4.56
CA LEU A 2 -7.25 -15.12 -4.40
C LEU A 2 -6.81 -14.83 -2.95
N ARG A 3 -7.75 -14.52 -2.04
CA ARG A 3 -7.43 -14.24 -0.62
C ARG A 3 -6.67 -15.38 0.07
N ARG A 4 -7.06 -16.63 -0.18
CA ARG A 4 -6.41 -17.81 0.43
C ARG A 4 -5.02 -18.02 -0.16
N THR A 5 -4.87 -17.83 -1.46
CA THR A 5 -3.57 -17.89 -2.15
C THR A 5 -2.61 -16.84 -1.61
N LEU A 6 -3.10 -15.61 -1.43
CA LEU A 6 -2.32 -14.51 -0.89
C LEU A 6 -1.87 -14.77 0.56
N GLN A 7 -2.77 -15.29 1.41
CA GLN A 7 -2.43 -15.66 2.78
C GLN A 7 -1.36 -16.76 2.85
N LEU A 8 -1.45 -17.76 1.96
CA LEU A 8 -0.42 -18.79 1.85
C LEU A 8 0.93 -18.18 1.43
N GLY A 9 0.94 -17.32 0.41
CA GLY A 9 2.15 -16.63 -0.03
C GLY A 9 2.82 -15.82 1.07
N ILE A 10 2.04 -15.04 1.82
CA ILE A 10 2.52 -14.29 3.00
C ILE A 10 3.11 -15.22 4.05
N SER A 11 2.47 -16.36 4.32
CA SER A 11 2.94 -17.33 5.31
C SER A 11 4.27 -17.97 4.92
N LEU A 12 4.47 -18.25 3.63
CA LEU A 12 5.71 -18.83 3.12
C LEU A 12 6.88 -17.84 3.11
N LEU A 13 6.59 -16.56 2.84
CA LEU A 13 7.59 -15.49 2.76
C LEU A 13 7.88 -14.82 4.11
N HIS A 14 7.18 -15.22 5.17
CA HIS A 14 7.29 -14.58 6.49
C HIS A 14 8.75 -14.50 6.96
N GLY A 15 9.19 -13.29 7.34
CA GLY A 15 10.56 -13.02 7.80
C GLY A 15 11.60 -12.94 6.68
N GLY A 16 11.21 -12.54 5.47
CA GLY A 16 12.11 -12.40 4.33
C GLY A 16 12.75 -13.73 3.91
N ASN A 17 11.95 -14.80 3.79
CA ASN A 17 12.46 -16.14 3.49
C ASN A 17 13.15 -16.21 2.11
N ARG A 18 14.47 -16.05 2.11
CA ARG A 18 15.31 -16.00 0.90
C ARG A 18 15.26 -17.27 0.08
N GLU A 19 15.04 -18.43 0.70
CA GLU A 19 14.95 -19.69 -0.04
C GLU A 19 13.65 -19.75 -0.85
N VAL A 20 12.54 -19.31 -0.27
CA VAL A 20 11.27 -19.17 -1.01
C VAL A 20 11.37 -18.08 -2.08
N GLN A 21 11.99 -16.93 -1.78
CA GLN A 21 12.19 -15.85 -2.75
C GLN A 21 13.01 -16.32 -3.98
N LYS A 22 14.06 -17.13 -3.78
CA LYS A 22 14.86 -17.71 -4.88
C LYS A 22 14.09 -18.78 -5.66
N LEU A 23 13.25 -19.58 -4.99
CA LEU A 23 12.42 -20.60 -5.62
C LEU A 23 11.26 -20.02 -6.42
N LEU A 24 10.80 -18.82 -6.05
CA LEU A 24 9.96 -17.97 -6.88
C LEU A 24 10.80 -17.41 -8.05
N ASP A 25 11.35 -18.30 -8.88
CA ASP A 25 12.03 -17.94 -10.12
C ASP A 25 11.10 -17.06 -10.95
N LEU A 26 11.53 -15.81 -11.21
CA LEU A 26 10.75 -14.84 -11.97
C LEU A 26 10.33 -15.38 -13.33
N ASN A 27 11.13 -16.25 -13.95
CA ASN A 27 10.79 -16.87 -15.23
C ASN A 27 9.65 -17.88 -15.08
N THR A 28 9.67 -18.68 -14.01
CA THR A 28 8.59 -19.61 -13.66
C THR A 28 7.31 -18.85 -13.31
N PHE A 29 7.42 -17.78 -12.52
CA PHE A 29 6.30 -16.89 -12.18
C PHE A 29 5.69 -16.23 -13.42
N GLU A 30 6.51 -15.69 -14.32
CA GLU A 30 6.04 -15.11 -15.59
C GLU A 30 5.34 -16.15 -16.48
N ARG A 31 5.85 -17.39 -16.53
CA ARG A 31 5.22 -18.48 -17.29
C ARG A 31 3.86 -18.87 -16.68
N CYS A 32 3.76 -18.93 -15.36
CA CYS A 32 2.49 -19.17 -14.67
C CYS A 32 1.47 -18.07 -14.95
N ILE A 33 1.84 -16.79 -14.83
CA ILE A 33 0.94 -15.66 -15.15
C ILE A 33 0.50 -15.72 -16.61
N LYS A 34 1.41 -15.96 -17.56
CA LYS A 34 1.06 -16.06 -18.97
C LYS A 34 0.09 -17.21 -19.24
N ALA A 35 0.24 -18.34 -18.55
CA ALA A 35 -0.68 -19.46 -18.67
C ALA A 35 -2.08 -19.16 -18.07
N GLU A 36 -2.15 -18.45 -16.94
CA GLU A 36 -3.42 -18.02 -16.34
C GLU A 36 -4.13 -16.95 -17.19
N VAL A 37 -3.39 -15.97 -17.74
CA VAL A 37 -3.96 -14.94 -18.63
C VAL A 37 -4.45 -15.52 -19.96
N LEU A 38 -3.86 -16.64 -20.42
CA LEU A 38 -4.32 -17.38 -21.60
C LEU A 38 -5.45 -18.38 -21.31
N GLY A 39 -5.78 -18.62 -20.03
CA GLY A 39 -6.78 -19.58 -19.58
C GLY A 39 -7.80 -18.94 -18.64
N VAL A 40 -8.88 -18.39 -19.22
CA VAL A 40 -10.16 -18.04 -18.57
C VAL A 40 -10.26 -16.68 -17.85
N GLY A 41 -11.15 -15.83 -18.39
CA GLY A 41 -12.15 -15.10 -17.60
C GLY A 41 -11.78 -13.70 -17.09
N SER A 42 -11.95 -12.69 -17.94
CA SER A 42 -12.14 -11.32 -17.50
C SER A 42 -13.54 -11.20 -16.88
N GLU A 43 -13.64 -11.30 -15.56
CA GLU A 43 -14.80 -10.79 -14.82
C GLU A 43 -14.37 -9.55 -14.05
N GLY A 44 -14.91 -8.40 -14.49
CA GLY A 44 -14.61 -7.10 -13.94
C GLY A 44 -15.03 -6.98 -12.49
N ILE A 45 -14.21 -6.28 -11.70
CA ILE A 45 -14.60 -5.83 -10.37
C ILE A 45 -15.31 -4.48 -10.56
N ALA A 46 -16.62 -4.56 -10.83
CA ALA A 46 -17.53 -3.44 -10.66
C ALA A 46 -17.70 -3.17 -9.16
N GLY A 47 -17.69 -1.89 -8.80
CA GLY A 47 -17.56 -1.44 -7.42
C GLY A 47 -18.73 -1.77 -6.50
N GLU A 48 -18.40 -1.91 -5.21
CA GLU A 48 -19.21 -1.48 -4.08
C GLU A 48 -18.32 -1.46 -2.81
N ASN A 49 -18.19 -0.28 -2.21
CA ASN A 49 -17.52 0.07 -0.95
C ASN A 49 -15.98 -0.08 -0.84
N ASN A 50 -15.28 1.00 -1.20
CA ASN A 50 -13.82 1.19 -1.24
C ASN A 50 -13.01 0.87 0.05
N LEU A 51 -13.63 0.43 1.15
CA LEU A 51 -12.94 0.10 2.41
C LEU A 51 -13.28 -1.30 2.98
N HIS A 52 -14.25 -2.01 2.41
CA HIS A 52 -14.53 -3.43 2.77
C HIS A 52 -13.41 -4.38 2.33
N ASP A 53 -12.49 -3.91 1.49
CA ASP A 53 -11.34 -4.66 1.01
C ASP A 53 -10.02 -4.29 1.71
N ALA A 54 -10.06 -3.49 2.79
CA ALA A 54 -8.86 -3.03 3.50
C ALA A 54 -7.92 -4.19 3.90
N ASP A 55 -8.47 -5.29 4.42
CA ASP A 55 -7.67 -6.48 4.78
C ASP A 55 -7.01 -7.15 3.58
N PHE A 56 -7.68 -7.16 2.43
CA PHE A 56 -7.11 -7.70 1.20
C PHE A 56 -6.02 -6.79 0.66
N ILE A 57 -6.27 -5.48 0.63
CA ILE A 57 -5.31 -4.47 0.18
C ILE A 57 -4.06 -4.51 1.07
N ILE A 58 -4.23 -4.57 2.39
CA ILE A 58 -3.13 -4.75 3.35
C ILE A 58 -2.39 -6.04 3.04
N SER A 59 -3.10 -7.15 2.83
CA SER A 59 -2.46 -8.43 2.48
C SER A 59 -1.69 -8.34 1.15
N LEU A 60 -2.22 -7.61 0.16
CA LEU A 60 -1.61 -7.47 -1.16
C LEU A 60 -0.29 -6.70 -1.06
N PHE A 61 -0.32 -5.53 -0.42
CA PHE A 61 0.90 -4.75 -0.18
C PHE A 61 1.86 -5.47 0.75
N ARG A 62 1.37 -6.21 1.76
CA ARG A 62 2.21 -7.04 2.63
C ARG A 62 2.93 -8.12 1.84
N PHE A 63 2.26 -8.78 0.90
CA PHE A 63 2.89 -9.77 0.05
C PHE A 63 3.99 -9.14 -0.83
N CYS A 64 3.72 -8.00 -1.47
CA CYS A 64 4.73 -7.27 -2.25
C CYS A 64 5.91 -6.83 -1.38
N GLN A 65 5.65 -6.35 -0.16
CA GLN A 65 6.68 -6.00 0.82
C GLN A 65 7.61 -7.19 1.09
N LEU A 66 7.04 -8.36 1.41
CA LEU A 66 7.80 -9.57 1.75
C LEU A 66 8.64 -10.12 0.58
N LEU A 67 8.24 -9.85 -0.67
CA LEU A 67 9.03 -10.25 -1.84
C LEU A 67 10.31 -9.41 -1.99
N CYS A 68 10.27 -8.15 -1.56
CA CYS A 68 11.40 -7.22 -1.56
C CYS A 68 12.22 -7.26 -0.25
N GLU A 69 11.64 -7.78 0.83
CA GLU A 69 12.26 -7.86 2.15
C GLU A 69 13.64 -8.53 2.09
N GLY A 70 14.61 -7.93 2.78
CA GLY A 70 16.00 -8.39 2.76
C GLY A 70 16.79 -7.92 1.53
N HIS A 71 16.34 -6.83 0.90
CA HIS A 71 16.98 -6.16 -0.24
C HIS A 71 17.05 -7.04 -1.50
N ASN A 72 15.92 -7.66 -1.86
CA ASN A 72 15.82 -8.52 -3.02
C ASN A 72 15.82 -7.71 -4.34
N LEU A 73 17.02 -7.33 -4.80
CA LEU A 73 17.22 -6.47 -5.96
C LEU A 73 16.62 -7.03 -7.26
N GLU A 74 16.60 -8.35 -7.42
CA GLU A 74 15.98 -8.99 -8.59
C GLU A 74 14.48 -8.70 -8.65
N PHE A 75 13.80 -8.89 -7.52
CA PHE A 75 12.36 -8.64 -7.44
C PHE A 75 12.04 -7.13 -7.43
N GLN A 76 12.85 -6.30 -6.77
CA GLN A 76 12.74 -4.84 -6.84
C GLN A 76 12.77 -4.35 -8.31
N ASN A 77 13.74 -4.83 -9.09
CA ASN A 77 13.83 -4.52 -10.53
C ASN A 77 12.63 -5.03 -11.33
N TYR A 78 12.12 -6.21 -11.00
CA TYR A 78 10.94 -6.80 -11.67
C TYR A 78 9.66 -5.99 -11.46
N LEU A 79 9.50 -5.39 -10.28
CA LEU A 79 8.37 -4.49 -10.00
C LEU A 79 8.42 -3.20 -10.83
N ARG A 80 9.64 -2.72 -11.17
CA ARG A 80 9.84 -1.53 -11.97
C ARG A 80 9.66 -1.77 -13.48
N LEU A 81 10.29 -2.81 -14.01
CA LEU A 81 10.36 -3.10 -15.44
C LEU A 81 10.33 -4.60 -15.71
N ARG A 82 9.49 -5.04 -16.66
CA ARG A 82 9.56 -6.38 -17.24
C ARG A 82 10.34 -6.34 -18.54
N ALA A 83 11.54 -6.93 -18.56
CA ALA A 83 12.39 -6.93 -19.76
C ALA A 83 11.75 -7.61 -21.00
N ARG A 84 10.64 -8.35 -20.86
CA ARG A 84 10.05 -9.21 -21.90
C ARG A 84 8.54 -9.03 -22.13
N SER A 85 7.94 -7.92 -21.68
CA SER A 85 6.51 -7.62 -21.89
C SER A 85 6.32 -6.39 -22.78
N SER A 86 5.36 -6.42 -23.71
CA SER A 86 4.98 -5.26 -24.54
C SER A 86 4.19 -4.21 -23.75
N THR A 87 3.57 -4.61 -22.63
CA THR A 87 2.93 -3.74 -21.64
C THR A 87 3.76 -3.79 -20.35
N ASN A 88 4.51 -2.72 -20.09
CA ASN A 88 5.25 -2.54 -18.85
C ASN A 88 4.38 -1.80 -17.84
N VAL A 89 4.00 -2.48 -16.75
CA VAL A 89 3.35 -1.86 -15.60
C VAL A 89 4.40 -1.67 -14.53
N ASN A 90 4.65 -0.42 -14.17
CA ASN A 90 5.58 -0.09 -13.10
C ASN A 90 4.81 -0.08 -11.76
N ILE A 91 4.91 -1.19 -11.02
CA ILE A 91 4.17 -1.40 -9.77
C ILE A 91 4.59 -0.40 -8.69
N ILE A 92 5.84 0.09 -8.73
CA ILE A 92 6.32 1.12 -7.80
C ILE A 92 5.54 2.42 -8.02
N ILE A 93 5.37 2.85 -9.27
CA ILE A 93 4.60 4.05 -9.61
C ILE A 93 3.11 3.86 -9.30
N CYS A 94 2.53 2.70 -9.62
CA CYS A 94 1.14 2.41 -9.25
C CYS A 94 0.91 2.42 -7.73
N THR A 95 1.92 2.03 -6.93
CA THR A 95 1.86 2.09 -5.47
C THR A 95 1.86 3.55 -4.98
N VAL A 96 2.64 4.42 -5.63
CA VAL A 96 2.63 5.87 -5.35
C VAL A 96 1.29 6.50 -5.74
N ASP A 97 0.73 6.15 -6.90
CA ASP A 97 -0.58 6.65 -7.32
C ASP A 97 -1.68 6.22 -6.35
N TYR A 98 -1.63 4.97 -5.87
CA TYR A 98 -2.55 4.49 -4.82
C TYR A 98 -2.40 5.29 -3.52
N LEU A 99 -1.17 5.59 -3.10
CA LEU A 99 -0.91 6.40 -1.91
C LEU A 99 -1.49 7.81 -2.05
N LEU A 100 -1.41 8.41 -3.24
CA LEU A 100 -2.00 9.71 -3.53
C LEU A 100 -3.53 9.67 -3.45
N SER A 101 -4.19 8.66 -4.05
CA SER A 101 -5.64 8.50 -3.93
C SER A 101 -6.08 8.28 -2.48
N LEU A 102 -5.28 7.57 -1.68
CA LEU A 102 -5.53 7.39 -0.24
C LEU A 102 -5.40 8.72 0.53
N GLN A 103 -4.45 9.57 0.14
CA GLN A 103 -4.29 10.90 0.70
C GLN A 103 -5.50 11.80 0.38
N GLU A 104 -6.00 11.78 -0.86
CA GLU A 104 -7.20 12.51 -1.29
C GLU A 104 -8.44 12.05 -0.49
N LEU A 105 -8.61 10.74 -0.29
CA LEU A 105 -9.70 10.18 0.53
C LEU A 105 -9.65 10.69 1.98
N LEU A 106 -8.45 10.75 2.57
CA LEU A 106 -8.27 11.26 3.93
C LEU A 106 -8.50 12.77 4.03
N MET A 107 -8.21 13.53 2.96
CA MET A 107 -8.58 14.95 2.86
C MET A 107 -10.10 15.15 2.85
N ASP A 108 -10.81 14.38 2.02
CA ASP A 108 -12.27 14.43 1.96
C ASP A 108 -12.90 14.06 3.30
N PHE A 109 -12.34 13.05 3.98
CA PHE A 109 -12.72 12.71 5.34
C PHE A 109 -12.56 13.89 6.30
N TYR A 110 -11.39 14.55 6.29
CA TYR A 110 -11.17 15.72 7.14
C TYR A 110 -12.20 16.81 6.85
N TRP A 111 -12.45 17.13 5.57
CA TRP A 111 -13.41 18.16 5.20
C TRP A 111 -14.82 17.82 5.66
N HIS A 112 -15.26 16.58 5.50
CA HIS A 112 -16.57 16.10 5.94
C HIS A 112 -16.78 16.24 7.46
N TYR A 113 -15.73 16.04 8.25
CA TYR A 113 -15.79 16.21 9.70
C TYR A 113 -15.39 17.61 10.17
N SER A 114 -14.89 18.49 9.31
CA SER A 114 -14.30 19.77 9.71
C SER A 114 -15.25 20.62 10.56
N ASP A 115 -16.49 20.80 10.11
CA ASP A 115 -17.56 21.56 10.77
C ASP A 115 -18.32 20.78 11.87
N LYS A 116 -18.07 19.47 12.00
CA LYS A 116 -18.69 18.65 13.05
C LYS A 116 -17.92 18.78 14.35
N GLU A 117 -18.59 18.80 15.49
CA GLU A 117 -17.90 18.87 16.79
C GLU A 117 -16.94 17.68 16.99
N THR A 118 -17.39 16.47 16.63
CA THR A 118 -16.64 15.24 16.86
C THR A 118 -16.69 14.29 15.66
N VAL A 119 -15.75 13.35 15.62
CA VAL A 119 -15.81 12.19 14.72
C VAL A 119 -16.67 11.12 15.39
N ASP A 120 -17.73 10.71 14.71
CA ASP A 120 -18.65 9.67 15.20
C ASP A 120 -18.01 8.26 15.17
N ALA A 121 -18.69 7.27 15.72
CA ALA A 121 -18.17 5.91 15.82
C ALA A 121 -17.83 5.29 14.45
N HIS A 122 -18.63 5.58 13.42
CA HIS A 122 -18.40 5.07 12.07
C HIS A 122 -17.18 5.75 11.41
N GLY A 123 -17.05 7.07 11.59
CA GLY A 123 -15.90 7.83 11.15
C GLY A 123 -14.60 7.35 11.80
N LYS A 124 -14.63 7.04 13.10
CA LYS A 124 -13.46 6.47 13.81
C LYS A 124 -13.01 5.16 13.19
N GLU A 125 -13.94 4.24 12.94
CA GLU A 125 -13.62 2.94 12.34
C GLU A 125 -13.03 3.10 10.93
N ASN A 126 -13.63 3.96 10.11
CA ASN A 126 -13.14 4.20 8.75
C ASN A 126 -11.76 4.86 8.74
N LEU A 127 -11.51 5.83 9.62
CA LEU A 127 -10.21 6.47 9.75
C LEU A 127 -9.14 5.47 10.20
N CYS A 128 -9.43 4.64 11.20
CA CYS A 128 -8.52 3.57 11.66
C CYS A 128 -8.18 2.59 10.53
N ARG A 129 -9.16 2.17 9.73
CA ARG A 129 -8.92 1.32 8.56
C ARG A 129 -8.02 2.00 7.53
N ALA A 130 -8.29 3.27 7.20
CA ALA A 130 -7.47 4.03 6.26
C ALA A 130 -6.03 4.22 6.76
N ILE A 131 -5.83 4.47 8.06
CA ILE A 131 -4.51 4.54 8.71
C ILE A 131 -3.74 3.22 8.53
N ASN A 132 -4.40 2.08 8.76
CA ASN A 132 -3.76 0.77 8.65
C ASN A 132 -3.33 0.47 7.20
N VAL A 133 -4.17 0.81 6.22
CA VAL A 133 -3.80 0.70 4.80
C VAL A 133 -2.61 1.60 4.49
N ALA A 134 -2.66 2.88 4.88
CA ALA A 134 -1.57 3.84 4.64
C ALA A 134 -0.25 3.35 5.22
N LYS A 135 -0.26 2.86 6.47
CA LYS A 135 0.91 2.29 7.14
C LYS A 135 1.51 1.14 6.35
N GLN A 136 0.68 0.22 5.85
CA GLN A 136 1.15 -0.90 5.04
C GLN A 136 1.74 -0.44 3.71
N VAL A 137 1.14 0.56 3.05
CA VAL A 137 1.66 1.13 1.80
C VAL A 137 3.02 1.79 2.02
N PHE A 138 3.18 2.61 3.06
CA PHE A 138 4.49 3.21 3.40
C PHE A 138 5.55 2.14 3.69
N ASN A 139 5.24 1.13 4.51
CA ASN A 139 6.14 0.00 4.77
C ASN A 139 6.54 -0.76 3.50
N THR A 140 5.67 -0.78 2.49
CA THR A 140 5.95 -1.47 1.22
C THR A 140 6.86 -0.62 0.35
N LEU A 141 6.60 0.69 0.26
CA LEU A 141 7.46 1.64 -0.46
C LEU A 141 8.87 1.68 0.12
N THR A 142 9.04 1.58 1.45
CA THR A 142 10.37 1.53 2.04
C THR A 142 11.14 0.28 1.61
N GLU A 143 10.53 -0.91 1.62
CA GLU A 143 11.18 -2.14 1.13
C GLU A 143 11.51 -2.10 -0.37
N TYR A 144 10.75 -1.37 -1.18
CA TYR A 144 11.08 -1.20 -2.60
C TYR A 144 12.39 -0.45 -2.83
N ILE A 145 12.79 0.43 -1.90
CA ILE A 145 14.00 1.28 -2.04
C ILE A 145 15.12 1.00 -1.04
N GLN A 146 14.91 0.04 -0.13
CA GLN A 146 15.94 -0.39 0.81
C GLN A 146 17.07 -1.15 0.08
N GLY A 147 18.32 -0.91 0.51
CA GLY A 147 19.53 -1.41 -0.15
C GLY A 147 19.95 -0.59 -1.39
N PRO A 148 21.08 -0.93 -2.04
CA PRO A 148 21.52 -0.22 -3.24
C PRO A 148 20.66 -0.58 -4.45
N CYS A 149 19.59 0.20 -4.68
CA CYS A 149 18.66 0.08 -5.81
C CYS A 149 18.44 1.46 -6.49
N PRO A 150 19.48 2.06 -7.09
CA PRO A 150 19.46 3.46 -7.51
C PRO A 150 18.36 3.79 -8.53
N GLN A 151 17.97 2.82 -9.36
CA GLN A 151 16.91 3.02 -10.34
C GLN A 151 15.52 3.10 -9.70
N ASP A 152 15.24 2.35 -8.64
CA ASP A 152 13.96 2.43 -7.90
C ASP A 152 13.90 3.73 -7.08
N GLN A 153 15.02 4.12 -6.48
CA GLN A 153 15.17 5.41 -5.81
C GLN A 153 14.92 6.58 -6.77
N LEU A 154 15.50 6.54 -7.97
CA LEU A 154 15.27 7.55 -9.00
C LEU A 154 13.83 7.54 -9.53
N ALA A 155 13.22 6.36 -9.65
CA ALA A 155 11.82 6.23 -10.05
C ALA A 155 10.89 6.90 -9.04
N LEU A 156 11.10 6.68 -7.73
CA LEU A 156 10.35 7.37 -6.68
C LEU A 156 10.64 8.88 -6.66
N ALA A 157 11.90 9.28 -6.80
CA ALA A 157 12.27 10.70 -6.77
C ALA A 157 11.58 11.53 -7.87
N ASN A 158 11.37 10.93 -9.05
CA ASN A 158 10.67 11.56 -10.19
C ASN A 158 9.16 11.28 -10.23
N SER A 159 8.63 10.57 -9.24
CA SER A 159 7.20 10.27 -9.14
C SER A 159 6.43 11.38 -8.42
N ARG A 160 5.12 11.19 -8.29
CA ARG A 160 4.22 12.06 -7.52
C ARG A 160 4.24 11.80 -6.01
N LEU A 161 5.23 11.06 -5.52
CA LEU A 161 5.36 10.75 -4.09
C LEU A 161 5.43 12.03 -3.25
N TRP A 162 6.09 13.07 -3.75
CA TRP A 162 6.20 14.35 -3.06
C TRP A 162 4.85 15.07 -2.91
N ASP A 163 3.97 14.97 -3.91
CA ASP A 163 2.60 15.51 -3.83
C ASP A 163 1.82 14.81 -2.70
N ALA A 164 1.89 13.47 -2.66
CA ALA A 164 1.23 12.67 -1.64
C ALA A 164 1.76 13.00 -0.23
N ILE A 165 3.08 13.08 -0.06
CA ILE A 165 3.71 13.42 1.23
C ILE A 165 3.26 14.81 1.70
N ALA A 166 3.27 15.82 0.82
CA ALA A 166 2.81 17.16 1.16
C ALA A 166 1.35 17.16 1.64
N GLY A 167 0.48 16.39 0.96
CA GLY A 167 -0.91 16.18 1.37
C GLY A 167 -1.04 15.53 2.74
N PHE A 168 -0.30 14.45 3.01
CA PHE A 168 -0.29 13.80 4.33
C PHE A 168 0.17 14.73 5.44
N LEU A 169 1.20 15.56 5.21
CA LEU A 169 1.66 16.55 6.19
C LEU A 169 0.55 17.55 6.55
N TYR A 170 -0.21 18.02 5.56
CA TYR A 170 -1.35 18.89 5.81
C TYR A 170 -2.45 18.19 6.63
N ILE A 171 -2.84 16.98 6.25
CA ILE A 171 -3.84 16.17 6.97
C ILE A 171 -3.41 15.96 8.42
N PHE A 172 -2.13 15.66 8.64
CA PHE A 172 -1.58 15.44 9.97
C PHE A 172 -1.83 16.63 10.88
N VAL A 173 -1.47 17.84 10.45
CA VAL A 173 -1.66 19.06 11.24
C VAL A 173 -3.14 19.31 11.52
N CYS A 174 -3.97 19.21 10.49
CA CYS A 174 -5.40 19.49 10.56
C CYS A 174 -6.15 18.51 11.47
N MET A 175 -5.92 17.20 11.30
CA MET A 175 -6.56 16.16 12.10
C MET A 175 -6.04 16.12 13.53
N GLN A 176 -4.72 16.33 13.75
CA GLN A 176 -4.19 16.44 15.11
C GLN A 176 -4.87 17.56 15.89
N ARG A 177 -4.96 18.76 15.30
CA ARG A 177 -5.61 19.90 15.94
C ARG A 177 -7.07 19.60 16.27
N LYS A 178 -7.81 18.99 15.35
CA LYS A 178 -9.21 18.63 15.56
C LYS A 178 -9.40 17.58 16.66
N LEU A 179 -8.69 16.46 16.58
CA LEU A 179 -8.84 15.36 17.53
C LEU A 179 -8.33 15.70 18.93
N PHE A 180 -7.39 16.65 19.04
CA PHE A 180 -6.88 17.12 20.32
C PHE A 180 -7.88 18.00 21.10
N GLN A 181 -8.82 18.65 20.40
CA GLN A 181 -9.80 19.54 21.05
C GLN A 181 -10.82 18.81 21.93
N ASP A 182 -11.08 17.52 21.65
CA ASP A 182 -12.03 16.71 22.41
C ASP A 182 -11.29 15.54 23.12
N PRO A 183 -11.30 15.49 24.47
CA PRO A 183 -10.69 14.39 25.23
C PRO A 183 -11.21 12.99 24.86
N THR A 184 -12.45 12.87 24.40
CA THR A 184 -13.06 11.59 23.97
C THR A 184 -12.47 11.04 22.67
N GLN A 185 -11.68 11.85 21.96
CA GLN A 185 -11.05 11.52 20.68
C GLN A 185 -9.54 11.22 20.82
N ILE A 186 -8.99 11.26 22.03
CA ILE A 186 -7.54 11.06 22.29
C ILE A 186 -7.06 9.68 21.79
N GLU A 187 -7.87 8.63 21.92
CA GLU A 187 -7.47 7.30 21.43
C GLU A 187 -7.35 7.26 19.90
N LEU A 188 -8.29 7.91 19.19
CA LEU A 188 -8.21 8.04 17.74
C LEU A 188 -6.99 8.87 17.33
N LEU A 189 -6.68 9.93 18.08
CA LEU A 189 -5.46 10.71 17.88
C LEU A 189 -4.22 9.83 18.04
N ARG A 190 -4.12 9.01 19.09
CA ARG A 190 -2.97 8.10 19.30
C ARG A 190 -2.78 7.14 18.13
N GLU A 191 -3.86 6.52 17.63
CA GLU A 191 -3.79 5.65 16.47
C GLU A 191 -3.31 6.40 15.23
N PHE A 192 -3.85 7.60 14.98
CA PHE A 192 -3.44 8.45 13.87
C PHE A 192 -1.95 8.85 13.96
N MET A 193 -1.44 9.14 15.15
CA MET A 193 -0.02 9.44 15.39
C MET A 193 0.91 8.26 15.09
N LYS A 194 0.43 7.01 15.09
CA LYS A 194 1.26 5.86 14.71
C LYS A 194 1.66 5.91 13.24
N LEU A 195 0.86 6.53 12.37
CA LEU A 195 1.18 6.67 10.95
C LEU A 195 2.38 7.59 10.71
N GLN A 196 2.58 8.61 11.55
CA GLN A 196 3.71 9.54 11.44
C GLN A 196 5.07 8.93 11.79
N LYS A 197 5.06 7.78 12.46
CA LYS A 197 6.28 7.08 12.90
C LYS A 197 6.74 6.02 11.90
N VAL A 198 6.01 5.84 10.80
CA VAL A 198 6.32 4.92 9.71
C VAL A 198 7.30 5.60 8.76
#